data_AF-A0A8T4A8R2-F1
#
_entry.id   AF-A0A8T4A8R2-F1
#
_cell.length_a   1.000
_cell.length_b   1.000
_cell.length_c   1.000
_cell.angle_alpha   90.00
_cell.angle_beta   90.00
_cell.angle_gamma   90.00
#
_symmetry.space_group_name_H-M   'P 1'
#
loop_
_entity.id
_entity.type
_entity.pdbx_description
1 polymer ?
#
loop_
_entity_poly.entity_id
_entity_poly.type
_entity_poly.pdbx_seq_one_letter_code
_entity_poly.pdbx_strand_id
1 'polypeptide(L)' 'MEYILTLAPLRKLMKKAGAKRVSDSATAEMAKVLEEKASKIASEAHKLAQHSGRRTVIREDIKLAVKRVG' A
#
# COMPACT_ATOMS: atom_id res chain seq x y z
N MET A 1 -15.24 -5.95 -8.06
CA MET A 1 -14.30 -4.94 -7.57
C MET A 1 -12.92 -5.43 -7.96
N GLU A 2 -12.19 -4.67 -8.76
CA GLU A 2 -10.87 -5.04 -9.25
C GLU A 2 -9.82 -4.49 -8.26
N TYR A 3 -8.94 -5.37 -7.76
CA TYR A 3 -7.86 -5.00 -6.82
C TYR A 3 -6.58 -4.71 -7.61
N ILE A 4 -5.86 -3.65 -7.24
CA ILE A 4 -4.54 -3.32 -7.79
C ILE A 4 -3.50 -4.33 -7.29
N LEU A 5 -3.59 -4.71 -6.01
CA LEU A 5 -2.72 -5.68 -5.39
C LEU A 5 -3.21 -7.10 -5.67
N THR A 6 -2.29 -7.94 -6.17
CA THR A 6 -2.59 -9.35 -6.38
C THR A 6 -2.83 -10.07 -5.05
N LEU A 7 -3.87 -10.92 -5.01
CA LEU A 7 -4.29 -11.58 -3.77
C LEU A 7 -3.31 -12.66 -3.29
N ALA A 8 -2.62 -13.35 -4.21
CA ALA A 8 -1.75 -14.46 -3.86
C ALA A 8 -0.55 -14.08 -2.97
N PRO A 9 0.21 -13.00 -3.24
CA PRO A 9 1.24 -12.50 -2.32
C PRO A 9 0.71 -12.10 -0.95
N LEU A 10 -0.47 -11.48 -0.88
CA LEU A 10 -1.08 -11.08 0.40
C LEU A 10 -1.42 -12.30 1.26
N ARG A 11 -1.98 -13.34 0.63
CA ARG A 11 -2.18 -14.64 1.29
C ARG A 11 -0.88 -15.24 1.79
N LYS A 12 0.18 -15.20 0.98
CA LYS A 12 1.51 -15.69 1.37
C LYS A 12 2.08 -14.92 2.55
N LEU A 13 1.88 -13.60 2.59
CA LEU A 13 2.29 -12.74 3.70
C LEU A 13 1.57 -13.13 5.00
N MET A 14 0.25 -13.32 4.97
CA MET A 14 -0.51 -13.78 6.13
C MET A 14 -0.08 -15.17 6.60
N LYS A 15 0.21 -16.10 5.68
CA LYS A 15 0.76 -17.43 6.04
C LYS A 15 2.13 -17.31 6.70
N LYS A 16 3.01 -16.45 6.20
CA LYS A 16 4.31 -16.16 6.83
C LYS A 16 4.17 -15.54 8.22
N ALA A 17 3.08 -14.80 8.47
CA ALA A 17 2.73 -14.29 9.79
C ALA A 17 2.14 -15.35 10.75
N GLY A 18 2.05 -16.62 10.34
CA GLY A 18 1.61 -17.73 11.18
C GLY A 18 0.20 -18.25 10.89
N ALA A 19 -0.53 -17.65 9.95
CA ALA A 19 -1.86 -18.15 9.58
C ALA A 19 -1.76 -19.51 8.86
N LYS A 20 -2.30 -20.58 9.46
CA LYS A 20 -2.32 -21.92 8.82
C LYS A 20 -3.25 -21.95 7.60
N ARG A 21 -4.41 -21.30 7.71
CA ARG A 21 -5.41 -21.15 6.64
C ARG A 21 -5.80 -19.67 6.53
N VAL A 22 -6.13 -19.25 5.32
CA VAL A 22 -6.55 -17.89 4.99
C VAL A 22 -7.68 -18.01 3.98
N SER A 23 -8.83 -17.38 4.23
CA SER A 23 -9.96 -17.38 3.30
C SER A 23 -9.74 -16.35 2.17
N ASP A 24 -10.52 -16.51 1.10
CA ASP A 24 -10.49 -15.56 -0.01
C ASP A 24 -11.02 -14.19 0.42
N SER A 25 -12.07 -14.17 1.26
CA SER A 25 -12.63 -12.95 1.84
C SER A 25 -11.61 -12.20 2.71
N ALA A 26 -10.83 -12.89 3.54
CA ALA A 26 -9.77 -12.26 4.34
C ALA A 26 -8.65 -11.69 3.46
N THR A 27 -8.34 -12.36 2.35
CA THR A 27 -7.32 -11.89 1.40
C THR A 27 -7.81 -10.65 0.64
N ALA A 28 -9.08 -10.63 0.25
CA ALA A 28 -9.72 -9.49 -0.39
C ALA A 28 -9.78 -8.27 0.55
N GLU A 29 -10.17 -8.47 1.81
CA GLU A 29 -10.20 -7.38 2.80
C GLU A 29 -8.80 -6.83 3.08
N MET A 30 -7.79 -7.69 3.15
CA MET A 30 -6.40 -7.25 3.29
C MET A 30 -5.93 -6.42 2.09
N ALA A 31 -6.32 -6.79 0.87
CA ALA A 31 -6.01 -6.01 -0.33
C ALA A 31 -6.62 -4.60 -0.23
N LYS A 32 -7.91 -4.53 0.10
CA LYS A 32 -8.64 -3.28 0.28
C LYS A 32 -7.95 -2.36 1.30
N VAL A 33 -7.65 -2.86 2.51
CA VAL A 33 -7.03 -2.06 3.57
C VAL A 33 -5.64 -1.56 3.16
N LEU A 34 -4.84 -2.40 2.50
CA LEU A 34 -3.50 -2.01 2.05
C LEU A 34 -3.55 -1.00 0.91
N GLU A 35 -4.48 -1.14 -0.02
CA GLU A 35 -4.67 -0.19 -1.12
C GLU A 35 -5.15 1.16 -0.63
N GLU A 36 -6.08 1.21 0.32
CA GLU A 36 -6.54 2.47 0.93
C GLU A 36 -5.37 3.20 1.61
N LYS A 37 -4.52 2.49 2.35
CA LYS A 37 -3.31 3.06 2.97
C LYS A 37 -2.30 3.52 1.93
N ALA A 38 -2.01 2.66 0.95
CA ALA A 38 -1.05 2.96 -0.11
C ALA A 38 -1.50 4.18 -0.95
N SER A 39 -2.80 4.32 -1.21
CA SER A 39 -3.37 5.45 -1.94
C SER A 39 -3.15 6.78 -1.22
N LYS A 40 -3.37 6.83 0.10
CA LYS A 40 -3.07 8.03 0.91
C LYS A 40 -1.59 8.40 0.86
N ILE A 41 -0.71 7.41 1.05
CA ILE A 41 0.75 7.60 1.00
C ILE A 41 1.18 8.07 -0.40
N ALA A 42 0.66 7.46 -1.46
CA ALA A 42 0.99 7.80 -2.84
C ALA A 42 0.55 9.23 -3.19
N SER A 43 -0.65 9.64 -2.77
CA SER A 43 -1.15 11.00 -2.96
C SER A 43 -0.26 12.04 -2.27
N GLU A 44 0.13 11.80 -1.01
CA GLU A 44 1.00 12.71 -0.28
C GLU A 44 2.42 12.74 -0.88
N ALA A 45 2.97 11.59 -1.25
CA ALA A 45 4.28 11.51 -1.90
C ALA A 45 4.29 12.25 -3.26
N HIS A 46 3.19 12.18 -4.01
CA HIS A 46 3.02 12.96 -5.24
C HIS A 46 3.06 14.47 -4.97
N LYS A 47 2.33 14.95 -3.95
CA LYS A 47 2.35 16.37 -3.56
C LYS A 47 3.76 16.83 -3.15
N LEU A 48 4.49 16.00 -2.40
CA LEU A 48 5.86 16.27 -1.99
C LEU A 48 6.82 16.42 -3.19
N ALA A 49 6.70 15.51 -4.16
CA ALA A 49 7.47 15.58 -5.40
C ALA A 49 7.15 16.87 -6.17
N GLN A 50 5.85 17.17 -6.35
CA GLN A 50 5.38 18.38 -7.05
C GLN A 50 5.84 19.68 -6.37
N HIS A 51 5.76 19.77 -5.04
CA HIS A 51 6.22 20.93 -4.29
C HIS A 51 7.74 21.17 -4.45
N SER A 52 8.49 20.10 -4.71
CA SER A 52 9.92 20.15 -5.00
C SER A 52 10.23 20.40 -6.49
N GLY A 53 9.23 20.67 -7.33
CA GLY A 53 9.38 20.83 -8.78
C GLY A 53 9.67 19.53 -9.55
N ARG A 54 9.60 18.36 -8.89
CA ARG A 54 9.88 17.06 -9.50
C ARG A 54 8.59 16.41 -10.01
N ARG A 55 8.68 15.77 -11.19
CA ARG A 55 7.60 14.91 -11.71
C ARG A 55 7.70 13.47 -11.22
N THR A 56 8.92 13.03 -10.90
CA THR A 56 9.20 11.68 -10.40
C THR A 56 9.11 11.64 -8.88
N VAL A 57 8.23 10.78 -8.36
CA VAL A 57 8.18 10.45 -6.93
C VAL A 57 9.41 9.61 -6.58
N ILE A 58 10.21 10.05 -5.62
CA ILE A 58 11.41 9.33 -5.17
C ILE A 58 11.18 8.67 -3.81
N ARG A 59 12.17 7.89 -3.38
CA ARG A 59 12.16 7.19 -2.10
C ARG A 59 11.89 8.13 -0.91
N GLU A 60 12.52 9.30 -0.91
CA GLU A 60 12.43 10.31 0.14
C GLU A 60 10.99 10.84 0.28
N ASP A 61 10.27 10.99 -0.84
CA ASP A 61 8.87 11.42 -0.83
C ASP A 61 7.98 10.37 -0.16
N ILE A 62 8.19 9.08 -0.47
CA ILE A 62 7.46 7.97 0.17
C ILE A 62 7.75 7.94 1.67
N LYS A 63 9.02 8.04 2.06
CA LYS A 63 9.41 8.03 3.48
C LYS A 63 8.77 9.19 4.24
N LEU A 64 8.76 10.39 3.67
CA LEU A 64 8.16 11.55 4.30
C LEU A 64 6.63 11.49 4.30
N ALA A 65 6.01 11.00 3.23
CA ALA A 65 4.58 10.78 3.17
C ALA A 65 4.11 9.81 4.26
N VAL A 66 4.79 8.68 4.44
CA VAL A 66 4.49 7.73 5.53
C VAL A 66 4.53 8.42 6.89
N LYS A 67 5.51 9.31 7.15
CA LYS A 67 5.57 10.07 8.41
C LYS A 67 4.44 11.09 8.60
N ARG A 68 3.80 11.54 7.50
CA ARG A 68 2.76 12.57 7.52
C ARG A 68 1.35 12.00 7.59
N VAL A 69 1.10 10.86 6.93
CA VAL A 69 -0.26 10.30 6.77
C VAL A 69 -0.40 8.85 7.20
N GLY A 70 0.70 8.18 7.56
CA GLY A 70 0.72 6.80 8.07
C GLY A 70 0.57 6.76 9.58
#